data_AF-A0A8C3I3U2-F1
#
_entry.id   AF-A0A8C3I3U2-F1
#
_cell.length_a   1.000
_cell.length_b   1.000
_cell.length_c   1.000
_cell.angle_alpha   90.00
_cell.angle_beta   90.00
_cell.angle_gamma   90.00
#
_symmetry.space_group_name_H-M   'P 1'
#
loop_
_entity.id
_entity.type
_entity.pdbx_description
1 polymer ?
#
loop_
_entity_poly.entity_id
_entity_poly.type
_entity_poly.pdbx_seq_one_letter_code
_entity_poly.pdbx_strand_id
1 'polypeptide(L)'
;MMKWETLNNNGFTTANKIVNLKIGTLFKDNKLEIECDNIASDCGKLSPDYNEELEMFCSELLGTLENMAKIQLKMEKLCSTTKGICDLETYHYKNGDCRTPLFHTWPTAYFYEVSFKLAEMYKKEIQLKQTIVQEIAHTADQDLMMVYLSSWLYQPYIENSSKLLLESMLLETGHRQV
;
A
#
# COMPACT_ATOMS: atom_id res chain seq x y z
N MET A 1 12.96 -10.25 4.32
CA MET A 1 12.26 -9.11 3.71
C MET A 1 10.90 -8.98 4.39
N MET A 2 10.48 -7.78 4.78
CA MET A 2 9.20 -7.60 5.50
C MET A 2 8.02 -7.97 4.58
N LYS A 3 6.98 -8.59 5.14
CA LYS A 3 5.80 -9.07 4.38
C LYS A 3 5.16 -7.98 3.51
N TRP A 4 5.13 -6.75 4.02
CA TRP A 4 4.61 -5.59 3.28
C TRP A 4 5.37 -5.33 1.98
N GLU A 5 6.71 -5.36 2.00
CA GLU A 5 7.53 -5.10 0.82
C GLU A 5 7.35 -6.16 -0.26
N THR A 6 7.20 -7.42 0.14
CA THR A 6 6.89 -8.50 -0.80
C THR A 6 5.56 -8.28 -1.51
N LEU A 7 4.51 -7.91 -0.76
CA LEU A 7 3.21 -7.57 -1.36
C LEU A 7 3.29 -6.33 -2.24
N ASN A 8 4.05 -5.31 -1.82
CA ASN A 8 4.26 -4.10 -2.60
C ASN A 8 4.89 -4.41 -3.97
N ASN A 9 5.98 -5.18 -3.99
CA ASN A 9 6.70 -5.55 -5.20
C ASN A 9 5.83 -6.42 -6.13
N ASN A 10 5.05 -7.35 -5.57
CA ASN A 10 4.11 -8.15 -6.34
C ASN A 10 3.04 -7.26 -6.98
N GLY A 11 2.41 -6.38 -6.20
CA GLY A 11 1.40 -5.46 -6.71
C GLY A 11 1.96 -4.51 -7.76
N PHE A 12 3.20 -4.03 -7.60
CA PHE A 12 3.86 -3.21 -8.61
C PHE A 12 4.06 -3.99 -9.91
N THR A 13 4.48 -5.25 -9.81
CA THR A 13 4.68 -6.12 -10.98
C THR A 13 3.36 -6.32 -11.74
N THR A 14 2.27 -6.59 -11.02
CA THR A 14 0.93 -6.76 -11.62
C THR A 14 0.42 -5.44 -12.22
N ALA A 15 0.55 -4.32 -11.52
CA ALA A 15 0.18 -2.99 -12.03
C ALA A 15 0.98 -2.62 -13.29
N ASN A 16 2.28 -2.93 -13.33
CA ASN A 16 3.12 -2.71 -14.49
C ASN A 16 2.67 -3.57 -15.68
N LYS A 17 2.22 -4.81 -15.46
CA LYS A 17 1.63 -5.63 -16.53
C LYS A 17 0.36 -4.98 -17.10
N ILE A 18 -0.53 -4.46 -16.23
CA ILE A 18 -1.74 -3.74 -16.67
C ILE A 18 -1.36 -2.55 -17.56
N VAL A 19 -0.43 -1.70 -17.11
CA VAL A 19 -0.02 -0.52 -17.87
C VAL A 19 0.65 -0.92 -19.19
N ASN A 20 1.53 -1.92 -19.20
CA ASN A 20 2.17 -2.39 -20.44
C ASN A 20 1.15 -2.99 -21.43
N LEU A 21 0.16 -3.73 -20.93
CA LEU A 21 -0.94 -4.27 -21.74
C LEU A 21 -1.74 -3.13 -22.38
N LYS A 22 -2.09 -2.10 -21.59
CA LYS A 22 -2.79 -0.90 -22.08
C LYS A 22 -1.96 -0.08 -23.05
N ILE A 23 -0.67 0.10 -22.79
CA ILE A 23 0.21 0.84 -23.71
C ILE A 23 0.32 0.09 -25.04
N GLY A 24 0.45 -1.23 -24.96
CA GLY A 24 0.53 -2.13 -26.11
C GLY A 24 -0.71 -2.10 -27.00
N THR A 25 -1.90 -1.79 -26.50
CA THR A 25 -3.12 -1.65 -27.30
C THR A 25 -3.39 -0.21 -27.72
N LEU A 26 -3.38 0.73 -26.78
CA LEU A 26 -3.77 2.13 -27.03
C LEU A 26 -2.75 2.92 -27.88
N PHE A 27 -1.46 2.54 -27.85
CA PHE A 27 -0.41 3.31 -28.54
C PHE A 27 0.30 2.56 -29.67
N LYS A 28 0.05 1.26 -29.86
CA LYS A 28 0.48 0.58 -31.09
C LYS A 28 -0.40 0.95 -32.28
N ASP A 29 -1.69 1.21 -32.06
CA ASP A 29 -2.63 1.56 -33.12
C ASP A 29 -2.55 3.05 -33.52
N ASN A 30 -2.00 3.93 -32.67
CA ASN A 30 -1.79 5.36 -32.98
C ASN A 30 -0.59 5.66 -33.91
N LYS A 31 0.06 4.64 -34.48
CA LYS A 31 1.12 4.81 -35.50
C LYS A 31 0.61 4.58 -36.93
N LEU A 32 -0.70 4.48 -37.16
CA LEU A 32 -1.27 4.42 -38.50
C LEU A 32 -2.01 5.73 -38.81
N GLU A 33 -1.34 6.50 -39.67
CA GLU A 33 -1.84 7.47 -40.66
C GLU A 33 -3.04 8.34 -40.27
N ILE A 34 -2.76 9.64 -40.14
CA ILE A 34 -3.74 10.72 -40.22
C ILE A 34 -4.31 10.70 -41.65
N GLU A 35 -5.43 10.01 -41.85
CA GLU A 35 -6.39 10.33 -42.91
C GLU A 35 -7.70 10.77 -42.26
N CYS A 36 -8.05 12.03 -42.52
CA CYS A 36 -9.35 12.59 -42.17
C CYS A 36 -10.43 11.86 -42.97
N ASP A 37 -11.37 11.19 -42.28
CA ASP A 37 -12.76 11.16 -42.73
C ASP A 37 -13.72 10.81 -41.58
N ASN A 38 -14.84 11.55 -41.55
CA ASN A 38 -15.91 11.42 -40.58
C ASN A 38 -16.69 10.12 -40.78
N ILE A 39 -16.59 9.13 -39.88
CA ILE A 39 -17.63 8.10 -39.67
C ILE A 39 -17.67 7.75 -38.17
N ALA A 40 -18.91 7.60 -37.67
CA ALA A 40 -19.32 7.31 -36.30
C ALA A 40 -18.37 6.43 -35.48
N SER A 41 -18.22 6.81 -34.21
CA SER A 41 -17.73 6.05 -33.05
C SER A 41 -17.92 4.52 -33.15
N ASP A 42 -17.05 3.85 -33.89
CA ASP A 42 -16.84 2.42 -33.78
C ASP A 42 -15.79 2.22 -32.70
N CYS A 43 -16.28 1.92 -31.50
CA CYS A 43 -15.45 1.44 -30.40
C CYS A 43 -14.77 0.16 -30.91
N GLY A 44 -13.52 0.29 -31.36
CA GLY A 44 -12.71 -0.81 -31.87
C GLY A 44 -12.83 -1.98 -30.90
N LYS A 45 -13.43 -3.07 -31.37
CA LYS A 45 -13.64 -4.28 -30.56
C LYS A 45 -12.28 -4.81 -30.13
N LEU A 46 -11.88 -4.47 -28.91
CA LEU A 46 -10.75 -5.07 -28.22
C LEU A 46 -10.89 -6.59 -28.29
N SER A 47 -9.79 -7.31 -28.53
CA SER A 47 -9.83 -8.76 -28.59
C SER A 47 -10.41 -9.33 -27.29
N PRO A 48 -11.20 -10.41 -27.34
CA PRO A 48 -11.70 -11.07 -26.14
C PRO A 48 -10.57 -11.40 -25.15
N ASP A 49 -9.43 -11.82 -25.70
CA ASP A 49 -8.18 -12.15 -25.01
C ASP A 49 -7.61 -10.97 -24.19
N TYR A 50 -7.66 -9.73 -24.72
CA TYR A 50 -7.21 -8.54 -24.00
C TYR A 50 -8.06 -8.26 -22.75
N ASN A 51 -9.38 -8.37 -22.87
CA ASN A 51 -10.28 -8.10 -21.77
C ASN A 51 -10.13 -9.16 -20.67
N GLU A 52 -9.95 -10.43 -21.05
CA GLU A 52 -9.68 -11.53 -20.11
C GLU A 52 -8.35 -11.34 -19.36
N GLU A 53 -7.26 -11.00 -20.06
CA GLU A 53 -5.97 -10.72 -19.43
C GLU A 53 -6.03 -9.51 -18.48
N LEU A 54 -6.70 -8.44 -18.90
CA LEU A 54 -6.87 -7.24 -18.09
C LEU A 54 -7.67 -7.54 -16.81
N GLU A 55 -8.78 -8.27 -16.92
CA GLU A 55 -9.61 -8.66 -15.77
C GLU A 55 -8.83 -9.55 -14.81
N MET A 56 -8.04 -10.50 -15.33
CA MET A 56 -7.16 -11.34 -14.52
C MET A 56 -6.15 -10.51 -13.72
N PHE A 57 -5.44 -9.58 -14.36
CA PHE A 57 -4.46 -8.74 -13.65
C PHE A 57 -5.12 -7.77 -12.66
N CYS A 58 -6.28 -7.20 -12.99
CA CYS A 58 -7.05 -6.37 -12.05
C CYS A 58 -7.46 -7.17 -10.81
N SER A 59 -7.92 -8.40 -10.99
CA SER A 59 -8.29 -9.30 -9.89
C SER A 59 -7.09 -9.67 -9.02
N GLU A 60 -5.94 -9.97 -9.63
CA GLU A 60 -4.68 -10.25 -8.92
C GLU A 60 -4.20 -9.03 -8.12
N LEU A 61 -4.28 -7.83 -8.71
CA LEU A 61 -3.89 -6.58 -8.06
C LEU A 61 -4.81 -6.24 -6.88
N LEU A 62 -6.13 -6.43 -7.05
CA LEU A 62 -7.11 -6.26 -5.98
C LEU A 62 -6.84 -7.23 -4.83
N GLY A 63 -6.59 -8.51 -5.11
CA GLY A 63 -6.24 -9.50 -4.08
C GLY A 63 -4.95 -9.14 -3.34
N THR A 64 -3.97 -8.56 -4.03
CA THR A 64 -2.75 -8.05 -3.39
C THR A 64 -3.08 -6.88 -2.46
N LEU A 65 -3.87 -5.91 -2.90
CA LEU A 65 -4.29 -4.76 -2.11
C LEU A 65 -5.06 -5.19 -0.85
N GLU A 66 -5.98 -6.14 -0.95
CA GLU A 66 -6.71 -6.68 0.21
C GLU A 66 -5.76 -7.31 1.24
N ASN A 67 -4.73 -8.01 0.78
CA ASN A 67 -3.73 -8.58 1.67
C ASN A 67 -2.87 -7.52 2.36
N MET A 68 -2.59 -6.40 1.68
CA MET A 68 -1.94 -5.24 2.29
C MET A 68 -2.86 -4.55 3.31
N ALA A 69 -4.14 -4.38 2.99
CA ALA A 69 -5.14 -3.84 3.92
C ALA A 69 -5.27 -4.70 5.19
N LYS A 70 -5.20 -6.04 5.08
CA LYS A 70 -5.16 -6.94 6.25
C LYS A 70 -3.94 -6.70 7.15
N ILE A 71 -2.79 -6.28 6.60
CA ILE A 71 -1.62 -5.91 7.41
C ILE A 71 -1.89 -4.59 8.15
N GLN A 72 -2.43 -3.61 7.44
CA GLN A 72 -2.77 -2.30 8.00
C GLN A 72 -3.80 -2.42 9.15
N LEU A 73 -4.84 -3.24 8.99
CA LEU A 73 -5.81 -3.53 10.05
C LEU A 73 -5.17 -4.17 11.30
N LYS A 74 -4.17 -5.03 11.12
CA LYS A 74 -3.41 -5.60 12.24
C LYS A 74 -2.60 -4.53 12.97
N MET A 75 -2.00 -3.59 12.22
CA MET A 75 -1.28 -2.45 12.81
C MET A 75 -2.22 -1.55 13.61
N GLU A 76 -3.42 -1.23 13.10
CA GLU A 76 -4.42 -0.44 13.82
C GLU A 76 -4.90 -1.14 15.10
N LYS A 77 -5.13 -2.46 15.03
CA LYS A 77 -5.52 -3.26 16.21
C LYS A 77 -4.42 -3.25 17.27
N LEU A 78 -3.17 -3.41 16.86
CA LEU A 78 -2.01 -3.32 17.76
C LEU A 78 -1.96 -1.95 18.42
N CYS A 79 -2.03 -0.87 17.64
CA CYS A 79 -2.03 0.50 18.13
C CYS A 79 -3.16 0.77 19.14
N SER A 80 -4.38 0.31 18.84
CA SER A 80 -5.54 0.45 19.73
C SER A 80 -5.35 -0.31 21.04
N THR A 81 -4.76 -1.51 20.98
CA THR A 81 -4.44 -2.31 22.17
C THR A 81 -3.39 -1.60 23.02
N THR A 82 -2.31 -1.12 22.40
CA THR A 82 -1.24 -0.38 23.11
C THR A 82 -1.76 0.91 23.73
N LYS A 83 -2.68 1.62 23.07
CA LYS A 83 -3.35 2.78 23.66
C LYS A 83 -4.09 2.41 24.94
N GLY A 84 -4.86 1.33 24.91
CA GLY A 84 -5.56 0.82 26.10
C GLY A 84 -4.60 0.47 27.24
N ILE A 85 -3.42 -0.09 26.93
CA ILE A 85 -2.37 -0.32 27.93
C ILE A 85 -1.86 1.00 28.52
N CYS A 86 -1.58 2.01 27.68
CA CYS A 86 -1.15 3.34 28.16
C CYS A 86 -2.20 3.99 29.07
N ASP A 87 -3.47 3.89 28.71
CA ASP A 87 -4.59 4.46 29.48
C ASP A 87 -4.72 3.74 30.84
N LEU A 88 -4.60 2.41 30.85
CA LEU A 88 -4.60 1.61 32.08
C LEU A 88 -3.40 1.93 32.98
N GLU A 89 -2.19 2.00 32.42
CA GLU A 89 -1.00 2.42 33.18
C GLU A 89 -1.22 3.81 33.80
N THR A 90 -1.75 4.76 33.02
CA THR A 90 -2.02 6.11 33.50
C THR A 90 -3.07 6.12 34.62
N TYR A 91 -4.06 5.23 34.57
CA TYR A 91 -5.07 5.08 35.61
C TYR A 91 -4.50 4.47 36.90
N HIS A 92 -3.73 3.38 36.79
CA HIS A 92 -3.19 2.63 37.93
C HIS A 92 -2.06 3.36 38.66
N TYR A 93 -1.16 4.03 37.93
CA TYR A 93 0.08 4.59 38.49
C TYR A 93 -0.01 6.07 38.91
N LYS A 94 -1.22 6.65 39.01
CA LYS A 94 -1.41 7.98 39.64
C LYS A 94 -0.92 8.06 41.10
N ASN A 95 -0.71 6.91 41.75
CA ASN A 95 -0.32 6.82 43.16
C ASN A 95 1.16 6.46 43.41
N GLY A 96 2.03 6.46 42.38
CA GLY A 96 3.49 6.43 42.57
C GLY A 96 4.17 5.06 42.66
N ASP A 97 3.48 3.95 42.37
CA ASP A 97 4.12 2.63 42.32
C ASP A 97 5.05 2.46 41.09
N CYS A 98 6.12 1.71 41.29
CA CYS A 98 7.19 1.48 40.30
C CYS A 98 6.64 0.74 39.07
N ARG A 99 6.90 1.28 37.88
CA ARG A 99 6.46 0.69 36.60
C ARG A 99 7.32 -0.55 36.29
N THR A 100 6.72 -1.73 36.25
CA THR A 100 7.37 -2.88 35.60
C THR A 100 7.47 -2.59 34.10
N PRO A 101 8.68 -2.57 33.51
CA PRO A 101 8.82 -2.25 32.09
C PRO A 101 8.22 -3.36 31.22
N LEU A 102 7.33 -2.99 30.30
CA LEU A 102 6.72 -3.90 29.31
C LEU A 102 7.63 -4.15 28.10
N PHE A 103 8.55 -3.23 27.84
CA PHE A 103 9.53 -3.28 26.76
C PHE A 103 10.94 -3.19 27.35
N HIS A 104 11.96 -3.57 26.58
CA HIS A 104 13.34 -3.64 27.08
C HIS A 104 13.87 -2.27 27.53
N THR A 105 13.70 -1.25 26.67
CA THR A 105 14.22 0.10 26.91
C THR A 105 13.17 1.19 26.71
N TRP A 106 12.08 0.91 25.99
CA TRP A 106 11.07 1.92 25.64
C TRP A 106 9.97 2.07 26.71
N PRO A 107 9.58 3.32 27.06
CA PRO A 107 8.33 3.56 27.75
C PRO A 107 7.13 3.13 26.90
N THR A 108 6.07 2.62 27.55
CA THR A 108 4.84 2.19 26.86
C THR A 108 4.23 3.31 26.01
N ALA A 109 4.25 4.55 26.50
CA ALA A 109 3.78 5.73 25.77
C ALA A 109 4.54 5.96 24.45
N TYR A 110 5.87 5.83 24.48
CA TYR A 110 6.69 5.99 23.27
C TYR A 110 6.44 4.86 22.26
N PHE A 111 6.28 3.62 22.73
CA PHE A 111 5.89 2.51 21.86
C PHE A 111 4.53 2.75 21.19
N TYR A 112 3.55 3.31 21.93
CA TYR A 112 2.26 3.71 21.37
C TYR A 112 2.41 4.79 20.30
N GLU A 113 3.16 5.87 20.58
CA GLU A 113 3.37 6.97 19.64
C GLU A 113 3.98 6.48 18.31
N VAL A 114 5.01 5.64 18.39
CA VAL A 114 5.64 5.02 17.21
C VAL A 114 4.66 4.10 16.48
N SER A 115 3.91 3.27 17.20
CA SER A 115 2.89 2.39 16.63
C SER A 115 1.80 3.17 15.89
N PHE A 116 1.33 4.27 16.48
CA PHE A 116 0.32 5.15 15.91
C PHE A 116 0.84 5.84 14.65
N LYS A 117 2.05 6.41 14.71
CA LYS A 117 2.69 7.03 13.55
C LYS A 117 2.81 6.06 12.37
N LEU A 118 3.28 4.83 12.63
CA LEU A 118 3.36 3.78 11.61
C LEU A 118 1.97 3.46 11.06
N ALA A 119 0.98 3.16 11.91
CA ALA A 119 -0.37 2.81 11.47
C ALA A 119 -0.98 3.89 10.54
N GLU A 120 -0.81 5.17 10.86
CA GLU A 120 -1.32 6.27 10.05
C GLU A 120 -0.59 6.42 8.70
N MET A 121 0.73 6.24 8.65
CA MET A 121 1.47 6.25 7.37
C MET A 121 1.01 5.13 6.46
N TYR A 122 0.91 3.89 6.97
CA TYR A 122 0.45 2.74 6.19
C TYR A 122 -1.02 2.87 5.78
N LYS A 123 -1.86 3.52 6.59
CA LYS A 123 -3.26 3.82 6.24
C LYS A 123 -3.36 4.75 5.04
N LYS A 124 -2.61 5.86 5.04
CA LYS A 124 -2.57 6.80 3.91
C LYS A 124 -2.06 6.12 2.64
N GLU A 125 -1.04 5.27 2.78
CA GLU A 125 -0.50 4.51 1.65
C GLU A 125 -1.54 3.52 1.08
N ILE A 126 -2.31 2.83 1.93
CA ILE A 126 -3.40 1.95 1.47
C ILE A 126 -4.48 2.74 0.73
N GLN A 127 -4.86 3.93 1.21
CA GLN A 127 -5.86 4.77 0.56
C GLN A 127 -5.42 5.19 -0.84
N LEU A 128 -4.15 5.60 -0.99
CA LEU A 128 -3.58 5.89 -2.31
C LEU A 128 -3.64 4.67 -3.24
N LYS A 129 -3.23 3.49 -2.74
CA LYS A 129 -3.25 2.26 -3.55
C LYS A 129 -4.66 1.84 -3.92
N GLN A 130 -5.66 2.06 -3.06
CA GLN A 130 -7.07 1.85 -3.39
C GLN A 130 -7.49 2.71 -4.58
N THR A 131 -7.16 4.01 -4.58
CA THR A 131 -7.43 4.89 -5.71
C THR A 131 -6.72 4.40 -6.98
N ILE A 132 -5.45 4.01 -6.87
CA ILE A 132 -4.69 3.48 -8.03
C ILE A 132 -5.38 2.23 -8.60
N VAL A 133 -5.76 1.25 -7.78
CA VAL A 133 -6.41 0.02 -8.25
C VAL A 133 -7.74 0.31 -8.94
N GLN A 134 -8.50 1.29 -8.45
CA GLN A 134 -9.76 1.70 -9.06
C GLN A 134 -9.55 2.36 -10.43
N GLU A 135 -8.52 3.18 -10.60
CA GLU A 135 -8.37 4.03 -11.79
C GLU A 135 -7.41 3.49 -12.87
N ILE A 136 -6.46 2.62 -12.51
CA ILE A 136 -5.38 2.19 -13.42
C ILE A 136 -5.90 1.50 -14.70
N ALA A 137 -6.97 0.72 -14.57
CA ALA A 137 -7.61 0.02 -15.68
C ALA A 137 -8.51 0.94 -16.53
N HIS A 138 -8.93 2.10 -16.02
CA HIS A 138 -9.88 3.00 -16.69
C HIS A 138 -9.23 4.24 -17.30
N THR A 139 -8.05 4.63 -16.83
CA THR A 139 -7.32 5.81 -17.32
C THR A 139 -6.90 5.66 -18.79
N ALA A 140 -7.03 6.70 -19.61
CA ALA A 140 -6.54 6.73 -21.00
C ALA A 140 -5.24 7.53 -21.17
N ASP A 141 -4.86 8.33 -20.17
CA ASP A 141 -3.66 9.15 -20.15
C ASP A 141 -2.43 8.34 -19.71
N GLN A 142 -1.43 8.27 -20.60
CA GLN A 142 -0.18 7.55 -20.34
C GLN A 142 0.62 8.18 -19.20
N ASP A 143 0.68 9.51 -19.11
CA ASP A 143 1.46 10.19 -18.08
C ASP A 143 0.85 9.90 -16.70
N LEU A 144 -0.47 9.87 -16.62
CA LEU A 144 -1.19 9.52 -15.38
C LEU A 144 -0.95 8.05 -14.98
N MET A 145 -0.89 7.11 -15.93
CA MET A 145 -0.50 5.72 -15.62
C MET A 145 0.92 5.63 -15.05
N MET A 146 1.86 6.41 -15.58
CA MET A 146 3.24 6.46 -15.06
C MET A 146 3.28 7.07 -13.65
N VAL A 147 2.45 8.07 -13.37
CA VAL A 147 2.27 8.62 -12.02
C VAL A 147 1.75 7.55 -11.06
N TYR A 148 0.77 6.73 -11.46
CA TYR A 148 0.28 5.62 -10.63
C TYR A 148 1.36 4.56 -10.36
N LEU A 149 2.11 4.15 -11.37
CA LEU A 149 3.19 3.18 -11.20
C LEU A 149 4.29 3.69 -10.27
N SER A 150 4.73 4.93 -10.47
CA SER A 150 5.75 5.55 -9.62
C SER A 150 5.26 5.73 -8.20
N SER A 151 4.01 6.16 -8.02
CA SER A 151 3.38 6.28 -6.70
C SER A 151 3.32 4.94 -5.98
N TRP A 152 2.94 3.85 -6.67
CA TRP A 152 2.94 2.50 -6.09
C TRP A 152 4.34 2.04 -5.69
N LEU A 153 5.34 2.28 -6.55
CA LEU A 153 6.72 1.85 -6.33
C LEU A 153 7.37 2.56 -5.14
N TYR A 154 7.29 3.89 -5.12
CA TYR A 154 8.03 4.72 -4.17
C TYR A 154 7.31 4.93 -2.83
N GLN A 155 6.02 4.62 -2.74
CA GLN A 155 5.25 4.65 -1.51
C GLN A 155 5.33 6.00 -0.77
N PRO A 156 4.83 7.09 -1.37
CA PRO A 156 5.11 8.46 -0.94
C PRO A 156 4.67 8.78 0.50
N TYR A 157 3.76 8.00 1.08
CA TYR A 157 3.30 8.20 2.46
C TYR A 157 4.12 7.41 3.50
N ILE A 158 5.05 6.57 3.07
CA ILE A 158 5.93 5.79 3.95
C ILE A 158 7.28 6.50 4.08
N GLU A 159 7.55 7.03 5.27
CA GLU A 159 8.86 7.64 5.57
C GLU A 159 9.99 6.60 5.60
N ASN A 160 11.20 7.01 5.20
CA ASN A 160 12.40 6.17 5.25
C ASN A 160 12.72 5.64 6.67
N SER A 161 12.37 6.40 7.71
CA SER A 161 12.52 6.01 9.12
C SER A 161 11.60 4.88 9.55
N SER A 162 10.53 4.58 8.79
CA SER A 162 9.55 3.53 9.15
C SER A 162 10.20 2.16 9.34
N LYS A 163 11.15 1.79 8.46
CA LYS A 163 11.88 0.53 8.55
C LYS A 163 12.71 0.47 9.83
N LEU A 164 13.43 1.54 10.15
CA LEU A 164 14.20 1.61 11.39
C LEU A 164 13.29 1.47 12.61
N LEU A 165 12.17 2.20 12.65
CA LEU A 165 11.21 2.15 13.74
C LEU A 165 10.62 0.74 13.93
N LEU A 166 10.23 0.07 12.84
CA LEU A 166 9.75 -1.31 12.89
C LEU A 166 10.82 -2.26 13.45
N GLU A 167 12.07 -2.11 13.05
CA GLU A 167 13.17 -2.93 13.58
C GLU A 167 13.42 -2.67 15.05
N SER A 168 13.38 -1.41 15.48
CA SER A 168 13.46 -1.06 16.90
C SER A 168 12.29 -1.67 17.70
N MET A 169 11.06 -1.59 17.22
CA MET A 169 9.91 -2.21 17.89
C MET A 169 10.04 -3.74 18.04
N LEU A 170 10.62 -4.42 17.06
CA LEU A 170 10.87 -5.87 17.13
C LEU A 170 11.95 -6.22 18.16
N LEU A 171 13.01 -5.41 18.27
CA LEU A 171 14.02 -5.54 19.31
C LEU A 171 13.42 -5.31 20.70
N GLU A 172 12.66 -4.23 20.85
CA GLU A 172 12.02 -3.84 22.13
C GLU A 172 11.04 -4.88 22.67
N THR A 173 10.43 -5.67 21.78
CA THR A 173 9.51 -6.75 22.14
C THR A 173 10.17 -8.13 22.19
N GLY A 174 11.48 -8.23 21.95
CA GLY A 174 12.23 -9.49 21.94
C GLY A 174 11.95 -10.40 20.74
N HIS A 175 11.22 -9.93 19.72
CA HIS A 175 10.95 -10.68 18.49
C HIS A 175 12.16 -10.71 17.53
N ARG A 176 13.15 -9.85 17.78
CA ARG A 176 14.45 -9.85 17.11
C ARG A 176 15.56 -9.89 18.16
N GLN A 177 16.56 -10.72 17.93
CA GLN A 177 17.76 -10.78 18.76
C GLN A 177 18.70 -9.61 18.41
N VAL A 178 19.42 -9.11 19.42
CA VAL A 178 20.47 -8.08 19.29
C VAL A 178 21.71 -8.68 18.64
#